data_AF-A0A2V7HYE6-F1
#
_entry.id   AF-A0A2V7HYE6-F1
#
_cell.length_a   1.000
_cell.length_b   1.000
_cell.length_c   1.000
_cell.angle_alpha   90.00
_cell.angle_beta   90.00
_cell.angle_gamma   90.00
#
_symmetry.space_group_name_H-M   'P 1'
#
loop_
_entity.id
_entity.type
_entity.pdbx_description
1 polymer ?
#
loop_
_entity_poly.entity_id
_entity_poly.type
_entity_poly.pdbx_seq_one_letter_code
_entity_poly.pdbx_strand_id
1 'polypeptide(L)'
;MVTQALDRRSREVLVAVIAEYVRTAEPVGSRAVARRHIRGLSPATIRNVMADLEDMGYLIQPHTSAGRVPTDKAYRFYVDHLEHVPWVGQRAAPAERATMPHADAAERLMAETPGRLSLRTHMTGMLLAPPLQHTALDRIELGPLGDERCLAVIVTDTGWITVRAISLAERVPADDLREIGRALTRRYRGKTFRAIVDDAAAPADPLDPLWTRSGSLLEQIVALLRDRTLYVSGATKLLDHPDLSDVATMRSLLV
;
A
#
# COMPACT_ATOMS: atom_id res chain seq x y z
N MET A 1 26.15 8.07 -3.94
CA MET A 1 26.29 9.39 -4.58
C MET A 1 26.77 10.36 -3.53
N VAL A 2 27.76 11.19 -3.83
CA VAL A 2 28.39 12.10 -2.88
C VAL A 2 27.46 13.30 -2.68
N THR A 3 26.83 13.41 -1.51
CA THR A 3 26.12 14.63 -1.10
C THR A 3 27.14 15.76 -1.03
N GLN A 4 27.04 16.78 -1.88
CA GLN A 4 27.80 18.00 -1.67
C GLN A 4 27.45 18.55 -0.29
N ALA A 5 28.47 18.72 0.55
CA ALA A 5 28.27 19.20 1.91
C ALA A 5 27.84 20.66 1.86
N LEU A 6 26.54 20.92 1.96
CA LEU A 6 26.01 22.26 2.21
C LEU A 6 26.60 22.77 3.53
N ASP A 7 27.09 24.01 3.51
CA ASP A 7 27.52 24.68 4.74
C ASP A 7 26.32 24.84 5.69
N ARG A 8 26.62 25.07 6.97
CA ARG A 8 25.60 25.13 8.02
C ARG A 8 24.50 26.16 7.71
N ARG A 9 24.84 27.32 7.16
CA ARG A 9 23.88 28.39 6.87
C ARG A 9 22.97 28.00 5.71
N SER A 10 23.54 27.49 4.62
CA SER A 10 22.75 27.01 3.47
C SER A 10 21.81 25.88 3.88
N ARG A 11 22.26 24.97 4.75
CA ARG A 11 21.42 23.92 5.34
C ARG A 11 20.26 24.49 6.15
N GLU A 12 20.53 25.42 7.07
CA GLU A 12 19.49 26.06 7.90
C GLU A 12 18.43 26.78 7.04
N VAL A 13 18.87 27.55 6.04
CA VAL A 13 17.97 28.25 5.11
C VAL A 13 17.15 27.26 4.29
N LEU A 14 17.77 26.20 3.75
CA LEU A 14 17.07 25.18 2.97
C LEU A 14 15.99 24.47 3.78
N VAL A 15 16.32 24.03 5.00
CA VAL A 15 15.37 23.41 5.95
C VAL A 15 14.20 24.35 6.25
N ALA A 16 14.47 25.62 6.51
CA ALA A 16 13.45 26.61 6.81
C ALA A 16 12.51 26.88 5.61
N VAL A 17 13.06 26.93 4.39
CA VAL A 17 12.27 27.08 3.17
C VAL A 17 11.35 25.87 2.97
N ILE A 18 11.87 24.65 3.15
CA ILE A 18 11.10 23.41 3.03
C ILE A 18 9.98 23.37 4.07
N ALA A 19 10.29 23.66 5.34
CA ALA A 19 9.30 23.65 6.41
C ALA A 19 8.17 24.67 6.18
N GLU A 20 8.50 25.87 5.67
CA GLU A 20 7.48 26.86 5.32
C GLU A 20 6.65 26.42 4.12
N TYR A 21 7.26 25.85 3.09
CA TYR A 21 6.56 25.39 1.89
C TYR A 21 5.60 24.22 2.21
N VAL A 22 6.04 23.22 3.00
CA VAL A 22 5.17 22.12 3.45
C VAL A 22 3.96 22.62 4.24
N ARG A 23 4.11 23.75 4.94
CA ARG A 23 3.03 24.34 5.75
C ARG A 23 2.03 25.15 4.93
N THR A 24 2.45 25.79 3.82
CA THR A 24 1.61 26.73 3.07
C THR A 24 1.27 26.30 1.66
N ALA A 25 2.04 25.38 1.05
CA ALA A 25 2.02 25.09 -0.38
C ALA A 25 2.19 26.35 -1.26
N GLU A 26 2.91 27.37 -0.77
CA GLU A 26 3.11 28.64 -1.47
C GLU A 26 4.61 28.95 -1.64
N PRO A 27 5.04 29.55 -2.76
CA PRO A 27 6.43 29.97 -2.96
C PRO A 27 6.96 30.83 -1.81
N VAL A 28 8.08 30.41 -1.24
CA VAL A 28 8.58 30.97 0.02
C VAL A 28 9.50 32.16 -0.24
N GLY A 29 9.19 33.32 0.35
CA GLY A 29 10.02 34.52 0.28
C GLY A 29 11.02 34.64 1.43
N SER A 30 12.16 35.28 1.19
CA SER A 30 13.22 35.46 2.21
C SER A 30 12.76 36.20 3.47
N ARG A 31 11.76 37.10 3.34
CA ARG A 31 11.11 37.78 4.50
C ARG A 31 10.33 36.80 5.38
N ALA A 32 9.66 35.81 4.80
CA ALA A 32 8.91 34.81 5.56
C ALA A 32 9.87 33.93 6.38
N VAL A 33 10.97 33.49 5.76
CA VAL A 33 12.03 32.71 6.40
C VAL A 33 12.68 33.49 7.55
N ALA A 34 13.09 34.74 7.31
CA ALA A 34 13.73 35.59 8.33
C ALA A 34 12.84 35.78 9.57
N ARG A 35 11.53 35.95 9.36
CA ARG A 35 10.60 36.25 10.46
C ARG A 35 10.22 35.01 11.27
N ARG A 36 10.05 33.86 10.61
CA ARG A 36 9.45 32.66 11.22
C ARG A 36 10.46 31.61 11.67
N HIS A 37 11.61 31.51 11.01
CA HIS A 37 12.49 30.34 11.15
C HIS A 37 13.91 30.68 11.60
N ILE A 38 14.47 31.83 11.19
CA ILE A 38 15.88 32.16 11.45
C ILE A 38 16.03 33.57 12.04
N ARG A 39 16.23 33.65 13.36
CA ARG A 39 16.55 34.91 14.05
C ARG A 39 18.02 35.27 13.81
N GLY A 40 18.31 36.49 13.38
CA GLY A 40 19.67 37.01 13.21
C GLY A 40 20.18 37.09 11.77
N LEU A 41 19.42 36.63 10.78
CA LEU A 41 19.72 36.87 9.35
C LEU A 41 18.74 37.88 8.76
N SER A 42 19.28 38.83 7.96
CA SER A 42 18.44 39.78 7.24
C SER A 42 17.75 39.10 6.04
N PRO A 43 16.57 39.59 5.60
CA PRO A 43 15.93 39.10 4.38
C PRO A 43 16.82 39.19 3.13
N ALA A 44 17.76 40.14 3.09
CA ALA A 44 18.73 40.27 1.99
C ALA A 44 19.76 39.14 2.02
N THR A 45 20.30 38.83 3.20
CA THR A 45 21.23 37.71 3.39
C THR A 45 20.59 36.37 3.01
N ILE A 46 19.35 36.15 3.45
CA ILE A 46 18.62 34.93 3.12
C ILE A 46 18.33 34.86 1.62
N ARG A 47 17.99 35.98 0.96
CA ARG A 47 17.78 36.02 -0.49
C ARG A 47 19.02 35.57 -1.26
N ASN A 48 20.21 35.98 -0.84
CA ASN A 48 21.46 35.55 -1.47
C ASN A 48 21.69 34.05 -1.29
N VAL A 49 21.53 33.53 -0.07
CA VAL A 49 21.67 32.08 0.18
C VAL A 49 20.64 31.27 -0.62
N MET A 50 19.41 31.77 -0.76
CA MET A 50 18.38 31.14 -1.58
C MET A 50 18.72 31.15 -3.08
N ALA A 51 19.46 32.16 -3.56
CA ALA A 51 19.98 32.19 -4.93
C ALA A 51 21.10 31.14 -5.11
N ASP A 52 22.02 31.03 -4.17
CA ASP A 52 23.06 29.99 -4.20
C ASP A 52 22.45 28.58 -4.18
N LEU A 53 21.40 28.37 -3.36
CA LEU A 53 20.62 27.12 -3.31
C LEU A 53 19.86 26.83 -4.61
N GLU A 54 19.46 27.86 -5.35
CA GLU A 54 18.85 27.71 -6.67
C GLU A 54 19.89 27.33 -7.73
N ASP A 55 21.06 27.99 -7.73
CA ASP A 55 22.18 27.65 -8.62
C ASP A 55 22.66 26.21 -8.37
N MET A 56 22.60 25.76 -7.13
CA MET A 56 22.88 24.37 -6.73
C MET A 56 21.73 23.39 -7.05
N GLY A 57 20.58 23.85 -7.53
CA GLY A 57 19.43 23.02 -7.93
C GLY A 57 18.57 22.49 -6.77
N TYR A 58 18.72 23.03 -5.57
CA TYR A 58 17.87 22.71 -4.41
C TYR A 58 16.55 23.50 -4.44
N LEU A 59 16.58 24.72 -4.94
CA LEU A 59 15.41 25.59 -5.04
C LEU A 59 15.16 25.97 -6.49
N ILE A 60 13.91 26.32 -6.82
CA ILE A 60 13.56 26.93 -8.11
C ILE A 60 12.66 28.14 -7.92
N GLN A 61 12.75 29.09 -8.86
CA GLN A 61 11.81 30.19 -8.99
C GLN A 61 10.74 29.88 -10.04
N PRO A 62 9.46 29.65 -9.66
CA PRO A 62 8.42 29.35 -10.64
C PRO A 62 8.10 30.55 -11.55
N HIS A 63 8.14 31.78 -11.01
CA HIS A 63 7.93 33.03 -11.77
C HIS A 63 8.85 34.14 -11.25
N THR A 64 9.20 35.11 -12.10
CA THR A 64 10.19 36.19 -11.84
C THR A 64 9.92 37.01 -10.56
N SER A 65 8.68 37.05 -10.07
CA SER A 65 8.28 37.73 -8.83
C SER A 65 7.95 36.79 -7.66
N ALA A 66 7.86 35.48 -7.90
CA ALA A 66 7.52 34.49 -6.88
C ALA A 66 8.70 34.22 -5.93
N GLY A 67 8.39 33.68 -4.75
CA GLY A 67 9.39 33.09 -3.85
C GLY A 67 10.10 31.89 -4.47
N ARG A 68 10.79 31.10 -3.64
CA ARG A 68 11.40 29.84 -4.08
C ARG A 68 10.57 28.64 -3.63
N VAL A 69 10.62 27.58 -4.44
CA VAL A 69 9.97 26.29 -4.18
C VAL A 69 11.07 25.22 -4.07
N PRO A 70 10.99 24.28 -3.12
CA PRO A 70 11.92 23.16 -3.05
C PRO A 70 11.80 22.22 -4.25
N THR A 71 12.93 21.72 -4.75
CA THR A 71 12.97 20.63 -5.74
C THR A 71 12.99 19.26 -5.05
N ASP A 72 12.85 18.20 -5.84
CA ASP A 72 13.04 16.82 -5.37
C ASP A 72 14.42 16.62 -4.71
N LYS A 73 15.45 17.32 -5.21
CA LYS A 73 16.80 17.30 -4.64
C LYS A 73 16.82 17.89 -3.22
N ALA A 74 16.07 18.97 -3.00
CA ALA A 74 15.89 19.56 -1.67
C ALA A 74 15.14 18.66 -0.71
N TYR A 75 14.04 18.04 -1.15
CA TYR A 75 13.32 17.08 -0.31
C TYR A 75 14.17 15.86 0.03
N ARG A 76 14.95 15.33 -0.93
CA ARG A 76 15.89 14.24 -0.68
C ARG A 76 16.92 14.64 0.37
N PHE A 77 17.57 15.79 0.19
CA PHE A 77 18.53 16.30 1.17
C PHE A 77 17.90 16.48 2.56
N TYR A 78 16.69 17.06 2.62
CA TYR A 78 15.96 17.25 3.87
C TYR A 78 15.69 15.93 4.58
N VAL A 79 15.19 14.91 3.87
CA VAL A 79 14.95 13.58 4.44
C VAL A 79 16.25 12.92 4.92
N ASP A 80 17.31 12.98 4.11
CA ASP A 80 18.60 12.35 4.43
C ASP A 80 19.29 13.02 5.64
N HIS A 81 18.92 14.26 5.98
CA HIS A 81 19.50 15.05 7.07
C HIS A 81 18.48 15.41 8.17
N LEU A 82 17.34 14.71 8.23
CA LEU A 82 16.45 14.74 9.39
C LEU A 82 17.18 14.10 10.57
N GLU A 83 18.02 14.87 11.25
CA GLU A 83 18.61 14.46 12.52
C GLU A 83 17.48 14.32 13.54
N HIS A 84 17.13 13.07 13.85
CA HIS A 84 16.37 12.68 15.04
C HIS A 84 15.13 13.54 15.32
N VAL A 85 14.11 13.49 14.44
CA VAL A 85 12.76 13.48 15.01
C VAL A 85 12.73 12.20 15.83
N PRO A 86 12.68 12.24 17.18
CA PRO A 86 12.49 11.02 17.93
C PRO A 86 11.22 10.44 17.35
N TRP A 87 11.30 9.24 16.77
CA TRP A 87 10.10 8.48 16.53
C TRP A 87 9.49 8.29 17.91
N VAL A 88 8.57 9.18 18.28
CA VAL A 88 7.63 8.94 19.35
C VAL A 88 6.72 7.88 18.77
N GLY A 89 7.27 6.66 18.70
CA GLY A 89 6.49 5.46 18.75
C GLY A 89 5.76 5.56 20.06
N GLN A 90 4.60 6.23 20.04
CA GLN A 90 3.53 5.88 20.93
C GLN A 90 3.49 4.37 20.83
N ARG A 91 3.98 3.70 21.88
CA ARG A 91 3.82 2.26 22.08
C ARG A 91 2.39 2.02 21.65
N ALA A 92 2.21 1.32 20.53
CA ALA A 92 0.88 0.97 20.08
C ALA A 92 0.21 0.41 21.33
N ALA A 93 -0.87 1.07 21.78
CA ALA A 93 -1.63 0.60 22.92
C ALA A 93 -1.76 -0.91 22.75
N PRO A 94 -1.41 -1.72 23.77
CA PRO A 94 -1.26 -3.15 23.61
C PRO A 94 -2.54 -3.64 22.95
N ALA A 95 -2.43 -4.01 21.67
CA ALA A 95 -3.56 -4.51 20.93
C ALA A 95 -4.03 -5.70 21.76
N GLU A 96 -5.26 -5.61 22.26
CA GLU A 96 -5.90 -6.66 23.03
C GLU A 96 -5.67 -7.96 22.27
N ARG A 97 -4.76 -8.79 22.79
CA ARG A 97 -4.48 -10.12 22.27
C ARG A 97 -5.69 -10.96 22.64
N ALA A 98 -6.79 -10.75 21.95
CA ALA A 98 -7.84 -11.76 21.87
C ALA A 98 -7.19 -12.96 21.19
N THR A 99 -7.13 -14.07 21.93
CA THR A 99 -6.84 -15.41 21.44
C THR A 99 -7.80 -15.74 20.30
N MET A 100 -7.41 -15.37 19.09
CA MET A 100 -8.12 -15.67 17.84
C MET A 100 -7.21 -16.57 16.99
N PRO A 101 -7.79 -17.40 16.10
CA PRO A 101 -7.01 -18.15 15.12
C PRO A 101 -6.09 -17.20 14.33
N HIS A 102 -4.83 -17.60 14.11
CA HIS A 102 -3.78 -16.74 13.51
C HIS A 102 -4.17 -16.12 12.16
N ALA A 103 -5.04 -16.79 11.39
CA ALA A 103 -5.46 -16.32 10.08
C ALA A 103 -6.38 -15.10 10.12
N ASP A 104 -7.37 -15.08 11.03
CA ASP A 104 -8.30 -13.96 11.18
C ASP A 104 -7.57 -12.71 11.68
N ALA A 105 -6.54 -12.89 12.52
CA ALA A 105 -5.71 -11.80 13.00
C ALA A 105 -4.91 -11.14 11.86
N ALA A 106 -4.42 -11.94 10.90
CA ALA A 106 -3.63 -11.44 9.79
C ALA A 106 -4.50 -10.67 8.77
N GLU A 107 -5.67 -11.20 8.38
CA GLU A 107 -6.59 -10.51 7.46
C GLU A 107 -7.14 -9.21 8.09
N ARG A 108 -7.45 -9.21 9.39
CA ARG A 108 -7.86 -8.00 10.10
C ARG A 108 -6.76 -6.95 10.18
N LEU A 109 -5.52 -7.35 10.49
CA LEU A 109 -4.37 -6.45 10.47
C LEU A 109 -4.18 -5.87 9.06
N MET A 110 -4.31 -6.73 8.05
CA MET A 110 -4.62 -6.47 6.64
C MET A 110 -5.45 -5.22 6.38
N ALA A 111 -6.72 -5.37 6.75
CA ALA A 111 -7.79 -4.42 6.48
C ALA A 111 -7.69 -3.14 7.33
N GLU A 112 -7.24 -3.24 8.59
CA GLU A 112 -7.20 -2.10 9.51
C GLU A 112 -5.98 -1.19 9.29
N THR A 113 -4.85 -1.75 8.83
CA THR A 113 -3.57 -1.01 8.74
C THR A 113 -3.63 0.20 7.81
N PRO A 114 -4.15 0.13 6.57
CA PRO A 114 -4.30 1.29 5.70
C PRO A 114 -5.13 2.41 6.33
N GLY A 115 -6.20 2.06 7.05
CA GLY A 115 -7.04 3.03 7.74
C GLY A 115 -6.30 3.73 8.87
N ARG A 116 -5.55 2.97 9.69
CA ARG A 116 -4.72 3.52 10.77
C ARG A 116 -3.59 4.41 10.23
N LEU A 117 -2.95 4.00 9.14
CA LEU A 117 -1.92 4.79 8.47
C LEU A 117 -2.53 6.10 7.95
N SER A 118 -3.65 6.00 7.23
CA SER A 118 -4.34 7.15 6.67
C SER A 118 -4.79 8.15 7.74
N LEU A 119 -5.31 7.67 8.86
CA LEU A 119 -5.72 8.52 9.98
C LEU A 119 -4.55 9.29 10.59
N ARG A 120 -3.37 8.66 10.70
CA ARG A 120 -2.19 9.28 11.32
C ARG A 120 -1.43 10.21 10.40
N THR A 121 -1.36 9.90 9.11
CA THR A 121 -0.61 10.69 8.14
C THR A 121 -1.45 11.74 7.43
N HIS A 122 -2.78 11.67 7.58
CA HIS A 122 -3.74 12.43 6.75
C HIS A 122 -3.58 12.17 5.24
N MET A 123 -2.92 11.08 4.85
CA MET A 123 -2.74 10.66 3.45
C MET A 123 -3.59 9.44 3.14
N THR A 124 -3.64 9.03 1.89
CA THR A 124 -4.19 7.71 1.52
C THR A 124 -3.27 6.61 2.02
N GLY A 125 -3.85 5.63 2.71
CA GLY A 125 -3.16 4.42 3.13
C GLY A 125 -3.44 3.31 2.13
N MET A 126 -2.39 2.61 1.71
CA MET A 126 -2.49 1.45 0.81
C MET A 126 -1.67 0.30 1.37
N LEU A 127 -2.18 -0.92 1.27
CA LEU A 127 -1.46 -2.14 1.60
C LEU A 127 -1.71 -3.18 0.54
N LEU A 128 -0.64 -3.66 -0.08
CA LEU A 128 -0.68 -4.79 -0.99
C LEU A 128 -0.45 -6.07 -0.19
N ALA A 129 -1.45 -6.96 -0.17
CA ALA A 129 -1.31 -8.24 0.48
C ALA A 129 -0.16 -9.04 -0.16
N PRO A 130 0.59 -9.83 0.64
CA PRO A 130 1.66 -10.65 0.11
C PRO A 130 1.13 -11.56 -1.01
N PRO A 131 1.88 -11.71 -2.12
CA PRO A 131 1.48 -12.61 -3.18
C PRO A 131 1.44 -14.04 -2.66
N LEU A 132 0.29 -14.70 -2.79
CA LEU A 132 0.15 -16.10 -2.40
C LEU A 132 0.73 -17.06 -3.46
N GLN A 133 1.32 -16.54 -4.55
CA GLN A 133 1.79 -17.33 -5.70
C GLN A 133 2.87 -18.36 -5.34
N HIS A 134 3.73 -18.07 -4.36
CA HIS A 134 4.76 -18.98 -3.86
C HIS A 134 4.32 -19.76 -2.61
N THR A 135 3.14 -19.46 -2.09
CA THR A 135 2.55 -20.13 -0.95
C THR A 135 1.93 -21.45 -1.41
N ALA A 136 2.13 -22.53 -0.65
CA ALA A 136 1.57 -23.82 -0.98
C ALA A 136 0.17 -24.01 -0.38
N LEU A 137 -0.68 -24.72 -1.10
CA LEU A 137 -1.97 -25.14 -0.57
C LEU A 137 -1.77 -26.22 0.49
N ASP A 138 -2.34 -26.05 1.68
CA ASP A 138 -2.47 -27.14 2.65
C ASP A 138 -3.82 -27.86 2.50
N ARG A 139 -4.93 -27.10 2.43
CA ARG A 139 -6.28 -27.69 2.37
C ARG A 139 -7.33 -26.79 1.74
N ILE A 140 -8.34 -27.41 1.13
CA ILE A 140 -9.59 -26.78 0.68
C ILE A 140 -10.76 -27.49 1.34
N GLU A 141 -11.64 -26.73 1.99
CA GLU A 141 -12.91 -27.21 2.52
C GLU A 141 -14.05 -26.46 1.83
N LEU A 142 -15.07 -27.21 1.41
CA LEU A 142 -16.27 -26.66 0.80
C LEU A 142 -17.47 -27.04 1.68
N GLY A 143 -18.34 -26.06 1.94
CA GLY A 143 -19.57 -26.25 2.70
C GLY A 143 -20.76 -25.55 2.03
N PRO A 144 -21.99 -26.04 2.22
CA PRO A 144 -23.18 -25.38 1.67
C PRO A 144 -23.41 -24.00 2.30
N LEU A 145 -23.86 -23.03 1.50
CA LEU A 145 -24.24 -21.68 1.95
C LEU A 145 -25.56 -21.25 1.27
N GLY A 146 -26.67 -21.84 1.70
CA GLY A 146 -27.94 -21.73 1.00
C GLY A 146 -28.00 -22.65 -0.22
N ASP A 147 -28.94 -22.40 -1.14
CA ASP A 147 -29.23 -23.32 -2.24
C ASP A 147 -28.29 -23.16 -3.47
N GLU A 148 -27.80 -21.94 -3.72
CA GLU A 148 -27.01 -21.59 -4.92
C GLU A 148 -25.60 -21.07 -4.61
N ARG A 149 -25.13 -21.22 -3.37
CA ARG A 149 -23.77 -20.83 -2.98
C ARG A 149 -23.12 -21.89 -2.10
N CYS A 150 -21.81 -21.93 -2.14
CA CYS A 150 -20.99 -22.65 -1.17
C CYS A 150 -19.98 -21.72 -0.51
N LEU A 151 -19.60 -22.06 0.71
CA LEU A 151 -18.46 -21.46 1.40
C LEU A 151 -17.21 -22.28 1.05
N ALA A 152 -16.21 -21.61 0.49
CA ALA A 152 -14.89 -22.17 0.28
C ALA A 152 -13.92 -21.63 1.33
N VAL A 153 -13.26 -22.55 2.03
CA VAL A 153 -12.20 -22.26 2.99
C VAL A 153 -10.90 -22.82 2.44
N ILE A 154 -9.95 -21.94 2.15
CA ILE A 154 -8.65 -22.29 1.56
C ILE A 154 -7.59 -22.02 2.62
N VAL A 155 -6.84 -23.06 2.99
CA VAL A 155 -5.77 -23.00 3.98
C VAL A 155 -4.44 -23.23 3.30
N THR A 156 -3.45 -22.43 3.68
CA THR A 156 -2.08 -22.52 3.16
C THR A 156 -1.11 -23.12 4.16
N ASP A 157 0.07 -23.54 3.66
CA ASP A 157 1.20 -24.00 4.48
C ASP A 157 1.73 -22.95 5.47
N THR A 158 1.53 -21.65 5.18
CA THR A 158 1.84 -20.55 6.10
C THR A 158 0.77 -20.30 7.17
N GLY A 159 -0.32 -21.06 7.16
CA GLY A 159 -1.46 -20.89 8.07
C GLY A 159 -2.41 -19.76 7.66
N TRP A 160 -2.22 -19.13 6.49
CA TRP A 160 -3.19 -18.20 5.91
C TRP A 160 -4.48 -18.94 5.56
N ILE A 161 -5.63 -18.41 5.99
CA ILE A 161 -6.96 -18.94 5.71
C ILE A 161 -7.73 -17.89 4.92
N THR A 162 -8.26 -18.27 3.77
CA THR A 162 -9.16 -17.45 2.95
C THR A 162 -10.54 -18.07 2.94
N VAL A 163 -11.55 -17.32 3.38
CA VAL A 163 -12.95 -17.76 3.37
C VAL A 163 -13.73 -16.94 2.35
N ARG A 164 -14.37 -17.59 1.38
CA ARG A 164 -15.16 -16.91 0.33
C ARG A 164 -16.45 -17.65 0.02
N ALA A 165 -17.51 -16.91 -0.23
CA ALA A 165 -18.73 -17.45 -0.81
C ALA A 165 -18.54 -17.57 -2.33
N ILE A 166 -18.84 -18.73 -2.90
CA ILE A 166 -18.73 -19.06 -4.32
C ILE A 166 -20.13 -19.37 -4.85
N SER A 167 -20.47 -18.83 -6.02
CA SER A 167 -21.75 -19.10 -6.67
C SER A 167 -21.71 -20.47 -7.35
N LEU A 168 -22.77 -21.25 -7.18
CA LEU A 168 -22.95 -22.54 -7.84
C LEU A 168 -23.88 -22.37 -9.05
N ALA A 169 -23.56 -23.02 -10.16
CA ALA A 169 -24.41 -22.99 -11.36
C ALA A 169 -25.73 -23.77 -11.16
N GLU A 170 -25.70 -24.76 -10.26
CA GLU A 170 -26.85 -25.56 -9.86
C GLU A 170 -26.71 -25.96 -8.39
N ARG A 171 -27.79 -26.45 -7.79
CA ARG A 171 -27.77 -26.93 -6.42
C ARG A 171 -26.89 -28.18 -6.32
N VAL A 172 -25.75 -28.07 -5.64
CA VAL A 172 -24.85 -29.19 -5.37
C VAL A 172 -25.13 -29.75 -3.96
N PRO A 173 -25.37 -31.05 -3.80
CA PRO A 173 -25.49 -31.69 -2.49
C PRO A 173 -24.28 -31.44 -1.59
N ALA A 174 -24.51 -31.35 -0.28
CA ALA A 174 -23.45 -31.06 0.68
C ALA A 174 -22.34 -32.14 0.68
N ASP A 175 -22.69 -33.40 0.44
CA ASP A 175 -21.71 -34.49 0.37
C ASP A 175 -20.83 -34.40 -0.87
N ASP A 176 -21.39 -34.01 -2.02
CA ASP A 176 -20.65 -33.79 -3.25
C ASP A 176 -19.68 -32.61 -3.09
N LEU A 177 -20.12 -31.50 -2.47
CA LEU A 177 -19.22 -30.37 -2.15
C LEU A 177 -18.03 -30.82 -1.29
N ARG A 178 -18.28 -31.63 -0.26
CA ARG A 178 -17.21 -32.18 0.60
C ARG A 178 -16.27 -33.09 -0.19
N GLU A 179 -16.80 -33.91 -1.08
CA GLU A 179 -16.01 -34.79 -1.94
C GLU A 179 -15.12 -33.99 -2.90
N ILE A 180 -15.67 -32.95 -3.53
CA ILE A 180 -14.94 -32.01 -4.39
C ILE A 180 -13.80 -31.36 -3.60
N GLY A 181 -14.07 -30.81 -2.41
CA GLY A 181 -13.04 -30.20 -1.56
C GLY A 181 -11.91 -31.17 -1.19
N ARG A 182 -12.26 -32.43 -0.88
CA ARG A 182 -11.27 -33.50 -0.61
C ARG A 182 -10.48 -33.89 -1.86
N ALA A 183 -11.10 -33.95 -3.02
CA ALA A 183 -10.43 -34.25 -4.28
C ALA A 183 -9.44 -33.14 -4.67
N LEU A 184 -9.86 -31.88 -4.57
CA LEU A 184 -9.01 -30.71 -4.79
C LEU A 184 -7.83 -30.68 -3.82
N THR A 185 -8.09 -30.90 -2.54
CA THR A 185 -7.02 -30.99 -1.53
C THR A 185 -6.02 -32.09 -1.89
N ARG A 186 -6.48 -33.31 -2.21
CA ARG A 186 -5.58 -34.41 -2.58
C ARG A 186 -4.73 -34.09 -3.82
N ARG A 187 -5.31 -33.41 -4.80
CA ARG A 187 -4.65 -33.09 -6.08
C ARG A 187 -3.61 -31.97 -5.96
N TYR A 188 -3.87 -30.98 -5.11
CA TYR A 188 -3.13 -29.72 -5.09
C TYR A 188 -2.37 -29.44 -3.79
N ARG A 189 -2.55 -30.24 -2.73
CA ARG A 189 -1.80 -30.07 -1.48
C ARG A 189 -0.30 -30.09 -1.72
N GLY A 190 0.42 -29.15 -1.12
CA GLY A 190 1.86 -28.94 -1.28
C GLY A 190 2.27 -28.26 -2.58
N LYS A 191 1.34 -28.01 -3.52
CA LYS A 191 1.62 -27.22 -4.73
C LYS A 191 1.44 -25.75 -4.43
N THR A 192 2.28 -24.93 -5.06
CA THR A 192 2.15 -23.46 -5.00
C THR A 192 0.90 -23.01 -5.75
N PHE A 193 0.30 -21.90 -5.34
CA PHE A 193 -0.87 -21.36 -6.05
C PHE A 193 -0.58 -21.07 -7.53
N ARG A 194 0.66 -20.67 -7.88
CA ARG A 194 1.08 -20.57 -9.27
C ARG A 194 0.92 -21.90 -10.02
N ALA A 195 1.43 -23.00 -9.46
CA ALA A 195 1.32 -24.31 -10.09
C ALA A 195 -0.15 -24.79 -10.20
N ILE A 196 -1.02 -24.38 -9.28
CA ILE A 196 -2.46 -24.66 -9.35
C ILE A 196 -3.12 -23.86 -10.48
N VAL A 197 -2.81 -22.56 -10.58
CA VAL A 197 -3.32 -21.69 -11.66
C VAL A 197 -2.84 -22.18 -13.03
N ASP A 198 -1.59 -22.64 -13.13
CA ASP A 198 -1.00 -23.16 -14.37
C ASP A 198 -1.65 -24.51 -14.78
N ASP A 199 -1.82 -25.45 -13.84
CA ASP A 199 -2.53 -26.72 -14.07
C ASP A 199 -4.00 -26.49 -14.44
N ALA A 200 -4.61 -25.43 -13.91
CA ALA A 200 -5.97 -25.03 -14.22
C ALA A 200 -6.14 -24.43 -15.61
N ALA A 201 -5.15 -23.66 -16.07
CA ALA A 201 -5.18 -23.07 -17.40
C ALA A 201 -4.92 -24.12 -18.50
N ALA A 202 -4.15 -25.17 -18.19
CA ALA A 202 -3.84 -26.26 -19.10
C ALA A 202 -3.84 -27.61 -18.35
N PRO A 203 -5.02 -28.22 -18.11
CA PRO A 203 -5.11 -29.50 -17.44
C PRO A 203 -4.34 -30.60 -18.18
N ALA A 204 -3.57 -31.39 -17.43
CA ALA A 204 -2.85 -32.53 -18.00
C ALA A 204 -3.81 -33.59 -18.60
N ASP A 205 -5.00 -33.73 -18.01
CA ASP A 205 -6.10 -34.55 -18.53
C ASP A 205 -7.38 -33.71 -18.58
N PRO A 206 -7.77 -33.20 -19.77
CA PRO A 206 -9.00 -32.43 -19.95
C PRO A 206 -10.29 -33.22 -19.66
N LEU A 207 -10.22 -34.56 -19.61
CA LEU A 207 -11.36 -35.44 -19.35
C LEU A 207 -11.46 -35.84 -17.87
N ASP A 208 -10.60 -35.31 -16.99
CA ASP A 208 -10.67 -35.55 -15.55
C ASP A 208 -12.09 -35.24 -15.03
N PRO A 209 -12.74 -36.19 -14.33
CA PRO A 209 -14.06 -36.00 -13.73
C PRO A 209 -14.17 -34.76 -12.84
N LEU A 210 -13.08 -34.34 -12.20
CA LEU A 210 -13.06 -33.14 -11.36
C LEU A 210 -13.17 -31.86 -12.21
N TRP A 211 -12.51 -31.82 -13.36
CA TRP A 211 -12.60 -30.71 -14.32
C TRP A 211 -13.98 -30.64 -14.97
N THR A 212 -14.48 -31.79 -15.42
CA THR A 212 -15.77 -31.86 -16.12
C THR A 212 -16.97 -31.65 -15.20
N ARG A 213 -16.92 -32.05 -13.92
CA ARG A 213 -18.03 -31.88 -12.96
C ARG A 213 -17.95 -30.61 -12.11
N SER A 214 -16.76 -30.03 -11.93
CA SER A 214 -16.56 -28.92 -10.99
C SER A 214 -15.81 -27.73 -11.60
N GLY A 215 -15.73 -27.65 -12.93
CA GLY A 215 -14.97 -26.62 -13.66
C GLY A 215 -15.32 -25.20 -13.23
N SER A 216 -16.61 -24.84 -13.15
CA SER A 216 -17.03 -23.49 -12.76
C SER A 216 -16.65 -23.11 -11.32
N LEU A 217 -16.68 -24.08 -10.40
CA LEU A 217 -16.25 -23.90 -9.02
C LEU A 217 -14.72 -23.78 -8.94
N LEU A 218 -14.01 -24.59 -9.73
CA LEU A 218 -12.55 -24.59 -9.77
C LEU A 218 -12.01 -23.30 -10.40
N GLU A 219 -12.64 -22.79 -11.46
CA GLU A 219 -12.33 -21.48 -12.05
C GLU A 219 -12.51 -20.35 -11.05
N GLN A 220 -13.60 -20.34 -10.28
CA GLN A 220 -13.83 -19.35 -9.24
C GLN A 220 -12.78 -19.45 -8.12
N ILE A 221 -12.43 -20.66 -7.67
CA ILE A 221 -11.34 -20.86 -6.70
C ILE A 221 -10.01 -20.33 -7.27
N VAL A 222 -9.66 -20.68 -8.51
CA VAL A 222 -8.42 -20.26 -9.16
C VAL A 222 -8.36 -18.74 -9.35
N ALA A 223 -9.49 -18.10 -9.67
CA ALA A 223 -9.58 -16.64 -9.75
C ALA A 223 -9.25 -15.99 -8.40
N LEU A 224 -9.75 -16.55 -7.29
CA LEU A 224 -9.40 -16.07 -5.94
C LEU A 224 -7.91 -16.21 -5.62
N LEU A 225 -7.23 -17.21 -6.18
CA LEU A 225 -5.79 -17.43 -5.98
C LEU A 225 -4.91 -16.52 -6.84
N ARG A 226 -5.46 -15.93 -7.91
CA ARG A 226 -4.73 -15.12 -8.89
C ARG A 226 -4.52 -13.68 -8.42
N ASP A 227 -5.52 -13.12 -7.74
CA ASP A 227 -5.54 -11.69 -7.43
C ASP A 227 -4.79 -11.34 -6.15
N ARG A 228 -3.95 -10.30 -6.22
CA ARG A 228 -3.42 -9.67 -5.02
C ARG A 228 -4.50 -8.78 -4.43
N THR A 229 -4.84 -8.99 -3.16
CA THR A 229 -5.75 -8.08 -2.47
C THR A 229 -5.03 -6.77 -2.17
N LEU A 230 -5.50 -5.67 -2.74
CA LEU A 230 -5.08 -4.32 -2.39
C LEU A 230 -6.11 -3.73 -1.42
N TYR A 231 -5.66 -3.40 -0.22
CA TYR A 231 -6.45 -2.69 0.77
C TYR A 231 -6.16 -1.19 0.66
N VAL A 232 -7.19 -0.38 0.43
CA VAL A 232 -7.08 1.09 0.30
C VAL A 232 -7.98 1.77 1.32
N SER A 233 -7.47 2.81 1.99
CA SER A 233 -8.25 3.63 2.91
C SER A 233 -7.87 5.10 2.81
N GLY A 234 -8.83 6.00 3.05
CA GLY A 234 -8.63 7.44 2.94
C GLY A 234 -8.32 7.91 1.53
N ALA A 235 -8.86 7.24 0.51
CA ALA A 235 -8.71 7.64 -0.89
C ALA A 235 -9.21 9.07 -1.15
N THR A 236 -10.22 9.52 -0.43
CA THR A 236 -10.73 10.91 -0.52
C THR A 236 -9.72 11.96 -0.04
N LYS A 237 -8.77 11.60 0.82
CA LYS A 237 -7.76 12.54 1.34
C LYS A 237 -6.74 12.97 0.29
N LEU A 238 -6.61 12.21 -0.80
CA LEU A 238 -5.85 12.65 -1.98
C LEU A 238 -6.38 13.99 -2.51
N LEU A 239 -7.70 14.22 -2.43
CA LEU A 239 -8.37 15.42 -2.93
C LEU A 239 -8.08 16.66 -2.07
N ASP A 240 -7.71 16.45 -0.81
CA ASP A 240 -7.45 17.53 0.14
C ASP A 240 -6.04 18.12 -0.03
N HIS A 241 -5.18 17.50 -0.85
CA HIS A 241 -3.80 17.95 -1.06
C HIS A 241 -3.69 18.88 -2.28
N PRO A 242 -3.25 20.15 -2.13
CA PRO A 242 -3.19 21.13 -3.22
C PRO A 242 -2.41 20.64 -4.43
N ASP A 243 -1.27 19.99 -4.19
CA ASP A 243 -0.39 19.45 -5.25
C ASP A 243 -0.99 18.27 -6.03
N LEU A 244 -2.08 17.67 -5.53
CA LEU A 244 -2.77 16.52 -6.13
C LEU A 244 -4.21 16.83 -6.55
N SER A 245 -4.58 18.12 -6.52
CA SER A 245 -5.91 18.60 -6.94
C SER A 245 -6.13 18.58 -8.46
N ASP A 246 -5.05 18.43 -9.25
CA ASP A 246 -5.13 18.25 -10.69
C ASP A 246 -5.68 16.86 -11.06
N VAL A 247 -6.79 16.87 -11.79
CA VAL A 247 -7.50 15.66 -12.23
C VAL A 247 -6.63 14.78 -13.14
N ALA A 248 -5.73 15.37 -13.94
CA ALA A 248 -4.84 14.59 -14.80
C ALA A 248 -3.79 13.83 -13.98
N THR A 249 -3.20 14.50 -12.98
CA THR A 249 -2.28 13.90 -12.01
C THR A 249 -2.97 12.83 -11.15
N MET A 250 -4.24 13.02 -10.75
CA MET A 250 -5.00 11.98 -10.06
C MET A 250 -5.25 10.75 -10.93
N ARG A 251 -5.60 10.95 -12.21
CA ARG A 251 -5.86 9.83 -13.12
C ARG A 251 -4.61 8.99 -13.37
N SER A 252 -3.42 9.59 -13.41
CA SER A 252 -2.17 8.82 -13.58
C SER A 252 -1.77 8.01 -12.35
N LEU A 253 -2.35 8.31 -11.17
CA LEU A 253 -2.08 7.59 -9.92
C LEU A 253 -3.09 6.46 -9.63
N LEU A 254 -4.28 6.50 -10.25
CA LEU A 254 -5.39 5.57 -10.01
C LEU A 254 -5.61 4.54 -11.13
N VAL A 255 -4.83 4.61 -12.21
CA VAL A 255 -4.91 3.74 -13.39
C VAL A 255 -3.65 2.90 -13.51
#